data_AF-A0A9P3NL58-F1
#
_entry.id   AF-A0A9P3NL58-F1
#
_cell.length_a   1.000
_cell.length_b   1.000
_cell.length_c   1.000
_cell.angle_alpha   90.00
_cell.angle_beta   90.00
_cell.angle_gamma   90.00
#
_symmetry.space_group_name_H-M   'P 1'
#
loop_
_entity.id
_entity.type
_entity.pdbx_description
1 polymer ?
#
loop_
_entity_poly.entity_id
_entity_poly.type
_entity_poly.pdbx_seq_one_letter_code
_entity_poly.pdbx_strand_id
1 'polypeptide(L)'
;DGMASENNTLVFKLDYKCTRNPPADGSKHGTVLSKHLVWQPNGSTYPPDRPTKFTSFGRPQSELHDFSTRPPAPTYPDITLARLRPGQAIELEVHAVKGIGRTHAKWSPVATASYRMLPEVVFRKPVEGQMAEQLVAKCPMNVFDIEDMGDGIQRASAPRARNCTVCRECIREEGWGDYIQLRRKRDHFIFSVESTGALPPSVLFTEAVKILEGKARRLATETDRL
;
A
#
# COMPACT_ATOMS: atom_id res chain seq x y z
N ASP A 1 12.03 5.83 -26.81
CA ASP A 1 12.66 6.00 -25.49
C ASP A 1 13.67 7.12 -25.52
N GLY A 2 13.46 8.14 -24.70
CA GLY A 2 14.37 9.29 -24.60
C GLY A 2 15.61 8.94 -23.78
N MET A 3 16.69 9.69 -24.01
CA MET A 3 17.94 9.56 -23.25
C MET A 3 17.71 9.79 -21.75
N ALA A 4 18.39 9.03 -20.89
CA ALA A 4 18.30 9.18 -19.44
C ALA A 4 18.92 10.53 -19.01
N SER A 5 18.10 11.39 -18.41
CA SER A 5 18.44 12.75 -18.02
C SER A 5 18.06 13.05 -16.57
N GLU A 6 18.50 14.20 -16.08
CA GLU A 6 18.23 14.66 -14.71
C GLU A 6 16.74 14.85 -14.41
N ASN A 7 15.86 14.87 -15.43
CA ASN A 7 14.42 15.07 -15.26
C ASN A 7 13.60 13.77 -15.30
N ASN A 8 14.18 12.66 -15.78
CA ASN A 8 13.43 11.41 -16.00
C ASN A 8 14.01 10.17 -15.29
N THR A 9 15.24 10.26 -14.76
CA THR A 9 15.96 9.12 -14.17
C THR A 9 16.60 9.52 -12.85
N LEU A 10 16.49 8.67 -11.84
CA LEU A 10 17.31 8.73 -10.62
C LEU A 10 18.34 7.60 -10.66
N VAL A 11 19.58 7.89 -10.28
CA VAL A 11 20.66 6.89 -10.27
C VAL A 11 21.05 6.56 -8.83
N PHE A 12 21.21 5.28 -8.54
CA PHE A 12 21.71 4.78 -7.25
C PHE A 12 22.91 3.87 -7.49
N LYS A 13 23.96 3.97 -6.67
CA LYS A 13 25.10 3.05 -6.66
C LYS A 13 25.03 2.17 -5.42
N LEU A 14 25.33 0.88 -5.58
CA LEU A 14 25.57 -0.04 -4.47
C LEU A 14 26.95 -0.64 -4.67
N ASP A 15 27.83 -0.43 -3.70
CA ASP A 15 29.19 -0.98 -3.65
C ASP A 15 29.42 -1.51 -2.24
N TYR A 16 29.42 -2.84 -2.12
CA TYR A 16 29.54 -3.52 -0.84
C TYR A 16 30.47 -4.71 -0.94
N LYS A 17 31.52 -4.73 -0.11
CA LYS A 17 32.50 -5.82 -0.02
C LYS A 17 32.44 -6.47 1.35
N CYS A 18 32.23 -7.78 1.40
CA CYS A 18 32.26 -8.55 2.64
C CYS A 18 33.70 -8.96 2.97
N THR A 19 34.23 -8.48 4.09
CA THR A 19 35.56 -8.85 4.61
C THR A 19 35.43 -9.73 5.86
N ARG A 20 36.50 -10.49 6.16
CA ARG A 20 36.56 -11.32 7.38
C ARG A 20 36.86 -10.40 8.56
N ASN A 21 36.05 -10.47 9.62
CA ASN A 21 36.29 -9.71 10.85
C ASN A 21 37.05 -10.60 11.87
N PRO A 22 38.27 -10.26 12.32
CA PRO A 22 38.89 -10.86 13.51
C PRO A 22 38.59 -10.01 14.76
N PRO A 23 38.45 -10.54 16.01
CA PRO A 23 38.32 -11.91 16.52
C PRO A 23 36.93 -12.17 17.16
N ALA A 24 35.85 -11.58 16.64
CA ALA A 24 34.50 -11.77 17.17
C ALA A 24 33.85 -13.02 16.54
N ASP A 25 34.01 -14.15 17.22
CA ASP A 25 33.14 -15.34 17.21
C ASP A 25 32.42 -15.64 15.87
N GLY A 26 33.05 -16.48 15.05
CA GLY A 26 32.49 -16.98 13.80
C GLY A 26 32.60 -16.02 12.60
N SER A 27 32.63 -16.59 11.39
CA SER A 27 32.57 -15.80 10.15
C SER A 27 31.19 -15.15 10.04
N LYS A 28 31.03 -13.89 10.49
CA LYS A 28 29.78 -13.15 10.24
C LYS A 28 29.62 -12.92 8.74
N HIS A 29 28.52 -13.42 8.18
CA HIS A 29 28.09 -13.11 6.83
C HIS A 29 27.80 -11.59 6.73
N GLY A 30 28.17 -10.97 5.60
CA GLY A 30 27.80 -9.59 5.30
C GLY A 30 26.35 -9.53 4.84
N THR A 31 25.56 -8.65 5.43
CA THR A 31 24.17 -8.42 5.00
C THR A 31 24.11 -7.14 4.19
N VAL A 32 23.76 -7.24 2.91
CA VAL A 32 23.52 -6.11 2.04
C VAL A 32 22.09 -5.65 2.26
N LEU A 33 21.92 -4.43 2.76
CA LEU A 33 20.63 -3.82 3.06
C LEU A 33 20.30 -2.75 2.01
N SER A 34 19.02 -2.43 1.84
CA SER A 34 18.56 -1.37 0.95
C SER A 34 19.23 -0.03 1.21
N LYS A 35 19.52 0.35 2.48
CA LYS A 35 20.27 1.58 2.80
C LYS A 35 21.66 1.68 2.17
N HIS A 36 22.23 0.58 1.67
CA HIS A 36 23.50 0.61 0.93
C HIS A 36 23.34 1.11 -0.52
N LEU A 37 22.11 1.35 -1.00
CA LEU A 37 21.85 2.08 -2.24
C LEU A 37 22.02 3.58 -1.98
N VAL A 38 23.08 4.15 -2.53
CA VAL A 38 23.44 5.57 -2.38
C VAL A 38 23.07 6.32 -3.65
N TRP A 39 22.21 7.34 -3.51
CA TRP A 39 21.79 8.20 -4.62
C TRP A 39 22.98 8.96 -5.23
N GLN A 40 23.00 9.05 -6.56
CA GLN A 40 24.02 9.72 -7.36
C GLN A 40 23.41 10.94 -8.07
N PRO A 41 23.51 12.15 -7.51
CA PRO A 41 22.85 13.35 -8.07
C PRO A 41 23.44 13.80 -9.43
N ASN A 42 24.65 13.35 -9.76
CA ASN A 42 25.36 13.69 -10.99
C ASN A 42 25.14 12.68 -12.13
N GLY A 43 24.25 11.71 -11.92
CA GLY A 43 23.94 10.65 -12.89
C GLY A 43 24.91 9.47 -12.81
N SER A 44 24.93 8.70 -13.89
CA SER A 44 25.70 7.47 -14.04
C SER A 44 27.21 7.70 -13.95
N THR A 45 27.86 6.81 -13.19
CA THR A 45 29.32 6.71 -13.11
C THR A 45 29.88 5.60 -14.00
N TYR A 46 29.01 4.87 -14.71
CA TYR A 46 29.38 3.81 -15.65
C TYR A 46 29.15 4.19 -17.12
N PRO A 47 29.91 3.56 -18.04
CA PRO A 47 31.13 2.79 -17.78
C PRO A 47 32.25 3.73 -17.32
N PRO A 48 33.05 3.38 -16.28
CA PRO A 48 34.12 4.25 -15.79
C PRO A 48 35.18 4.54 -16.87
N ASP A 49 35.34 3.60 -17.82
CA ASP A 49 36.39 3.63 -18.85
C ASP A 49 35.91 4.16 -20.20
N ARG A 50 34.65 4.62 -20.32
CA ARG A 50 34.11 5.16 -21.58
C ARG A 50 33.77 6.65 -21.45
N PRO A 51 33.96 7.44 -22.52
CA PRO A 51 33.53 8.84 -22.52
C PRO A 51 32.00 8.98 -22.47
N THR A 52 31.26 7.95 -22.86
CA THR A 52 29.80 7.94 -22.88
C THR A 52 29.25 7.32 -21.59
N LYS A 53 28.76 8.17 -20.68
CA LYS A 53 27.96 7.76 -19.52
C LYS A 53 26.61 7.20 -19.98
N PHE A 54 26.00 6.32 -19.18
CA PHE A 54 24.62 5.86 -19.46
C PHE A 54 23.55 6.96 -19.29
N THR A 55 23.92 8.10 -18.69
CA THR A 55 23.03 9.25 -18.47
C THR A 55 23.68 10.53 -18.97
N SER A 56 22.87 11.47 -19.44
CA SER A 56 23.30 12.80 -19.86
C SER A 56 22.66 13.86 -18.98
N PHE A 57 23.20 14.01 -17.77
CA PHE A 57 22.70 14.99 -16.81
C PHE A 57 23.33 16.35 -17.11
N GLY A 58 22.49 17.35 -17.40
CA GLY A 58 22.94 18.72 -17.67
C GLY A 58 23.28 19.52 -16.40
N ARG A 59 22.75 19.10 -15.25
CA ARG A 59 23.02 19.67 -13.93
C ARG A 59 22.85 18.62 -12.82
N PRO A 60 23.47 18.81 -11.64
CA PRO A 60 23.22 17.96 -10.48
C PRO A 60 21.76 18.03 -10.02
N GLN A 61 21.15 16.88 -9.78
CA GLN A 61 19.80 16.81 -9.21
C GLN A 61 19.73 17.36 -7.77
N SER A 62 20.86 17.41 -7.05
CA SER A 62 20.94 18.00 -5.70
C SER A 62 20.65 19.51 -5.65
N GLU A 63 20.70 20.19 -6.80
CA GLU A 63 20.32 21.61 -6.91
C GLU A 63 18.81 21.83 -7.02
N LEU A 64 18.03 20.77 -7.22
CA LEU A 64 16.57 20.84 -7.25
C LEU A 64 16.04 20.99 -5.81
N HIS A 65 15.18 21.99 -5.58
CA HIS A 65 14.64 22.33 -4.26
C HIS A 65 14.01 21.13 -3.52
N ASP A 66 13.28 20.27 -4.22
CA ASP A 66 12.66 19.09 -3.64
C ASP A 66 13.70 18.06 -3.15
N PHE A 67 14.81 17.91 -3.87
CA PHE A 67 15.85 16.94 -3.55
C PHE A 67 16.91 17.47 -2.58
N SER A 68 17.09 18.78 -2.49
CA SER A 68 17.95 19.38 -1.47
C SER A 68 17.33 19.27 -0.07
N THR A 69 15.99 19.35 0.03
CA THR A 69 15.26 19.20 1.29
C THR A 69 15.06 17.74 1.69
N ARG A 70 14.79 16.87 0.71
CA ARG A 70 14.62 15.42 0.94
C ARG A 70 15.31 14.62 -0.16
N PRO A 71 16.57 14.20 0.06
CA PRO A 71 17.31 13.45 -0.95
C PRO A 71 16.64 12.09 -1.22
N PRO A 72 16.61 11.63 -2.48
CA PRO A 72 16.12 10.31 -2.82
C PRO A 72 16.85 9.20 -2.05
N ALA A 73 16.06 8.33 -1.43
CA ALA A 73 16.55 7.17 -0.69
C ALA A 73 15.51 6.05 -0.73
N PRO A 74 15.90 4.79 -0.48
CA PRO A 74 14.94 3.71 -0.26
C PRO A 74 14.01 4.03 0.91
N THR A 75 12.70 3.84 0.73
CA THR A 75 11.68 4.10 1.76
C THR A 75 11.92 3.31 3.04
N TYR A 76 12.35 2.06 2.93
CA TYR A 76 12.70 1.19 4.05
C TYR A 76 14.19 0.87 3.97
N PRO A 77 15.01 1.28 4.96
CA PRO A 77 16.48 1.18 4.91
C PRO A 77 17.03 -0.22 5.26
N ASP A 78 16.19 -1.11 5.76
CA ASP A 78 16.53 -2.38 6.39
C ASP A 78 16.07 -3.61 5.59
N ILE A 79 15.60 -3.43 4.35
CA ILE A 79 15.27 -4.54 3.46
C ILE A 79 16.57 -5.27 3.11
N THR A 80 16.64 -6.56 3.43
CA THR A 80 17.78 -7.41 3.03
C THR A 80 17.72 -7.68 1.54
N LEU A 81 18.75 -7.24 0.81
CA LEU A 81 18.90 -7.49 -0.62
C LEU A 81 19.71 -8.76 -0.90
N ALA A 82 20.79 -8.97 -0.17
CA ALA A 82 21.67 -10.13 -0.33
C ALA A 82 22.42 -10.47 0.97
N ARG A 83 22.87 -11.72 1.09
CA ARG A 83 23.83 -12.17 2.11
C ARG A 83 25.10 -12.65 1.44
N LEU A 84 26.25 -12.16 1.92
CA LEU A 84 27.56 -12.41 1.36
C LEU A 84 28.47 -13.15 2.34
N ARG A 85 29.36 -13.99 1.80
CA ARG A 85 30.49 -14.57 2.52
C ARG A 85 31.73 -13.67 2.38
N PRO A 86 32.67 -13.75 3.34
CA PRO A 86 33.95 -13.06 3.21
C PRO A 86 34.63 -13.36 1.87
N GLY A 87 35.06 -12.30 1.18
CA GLY A 87 35.65 -12.36 -0.16
C GLY A 87 34.65 -12.05 -1.30
N GLN A 88 33.34 -12.08 -1.04
CA GLN A 88 32.34 -11.68 -2.02
C GLN A 88 32.07 -10.18 -1.97
N ALA A 89 31.74 -9.60 -3.12
CA ALA A 89 31.35 -8.21 -3.28
C ALA A 89 30.18 -8.08 -4.26
N ILE A 90 29.40 -7.02 -4.10
CA ILE A 90 28.40 -6.57 -5.07
C ILE A 90 28.73 -5.13 -5.42
N GLU A 91 28.92 -4.87 -6.72
CA GLU A 91 29.03 -3.53 -7.27
C GLU A 91 28.02 -3.40 -8.41
N LEU A 92 27.09 -2.46 -8.30
CA LEU A 92 26.07 -2.20 -9.32
C LEU A 92 25.59 -0.75 -9.30
N GLU A 93 24.98 -0.36 -10.42
CA GLU A 93 24.25 0.90 -10.58
C GLU A 93 22.80 0.60 -10.97
N VAL A 94 21.86 1.31 -10.34
CA VAL A 94 20.42 1.15 -10.55
C VAL A 94 19.85 2.45 -11.09
N HIS A 95 19.10 2.34 -12.18
CA HIS A 95 18.40 3.47 -12.80
C HIS A 95 16.92 3.36 -12.48
N ALA A 96 16.43 4.24 -11.61
CA ALA A 96 15.03 4.31 -11.26
C ALA A 96 14.30 5.27 -12.21
N VAL A 97 13.30 4.73 -12.91
CA VAL A 97 12.47 5.46 -13.88
C VAL A 97 11.01 5.41 -13.46
N LYS A 98 10.25 6.44 -13.85
CA LYS A 98 8.80 6.49 -13.63
C LYS A 98 8.10 5.48 -14.53
N GLY A 99 7.19 4.69 -13.96
CA GLY A 99 6.34 3.76 -14.69
C GLY A 99 4.97 3.63 -14.05
N ILE A 100 4.16 2.69 -14.55
CA ILE A 100 2.79 2.45 -14.07
C ILE A 100 2.61 0.99 -13.65
N GLY A 101 1.78 0.76 -12.62
CA GLY A 101 1.51 -0.58 -12.10
C GLY A 101 0.94 -1.56 -13.13
N ARG A 102 0.26 -1.07 -14.18
CA ARG A 102 -0.20 -1.89 -15.31
C ARG A 102 0.95 -2.57 -16.06
N THR A 103 2.10 -1.90 -16.16
CA THR A 103 3.27 -2.43 -16.86
C THR A 103 4.01 -3.45 -15.99
N HIS A 104 4.13 -3.17 -14.70
CA HIS A 104 4.78 -4.09 -13.75
C HIS A 104 4.37 -3.79 -12.30
N ALA A 105 4.20 -4.84 -11.50
CA ALA A 105 3.77 -4.74 -10.09
C ALA A 105 4.69 -3.88 -9.21
N LYS A 106 5.99 -3.80 -9.52
CA LYS A 106 6.98 -2.94 -8.83
C LYS A 106 6.63 -1.44 -8.83
N TRP A 107 5.78 -1.00 -9.77
CA TRP A 107 5.28 0.38 -9.84
C TRP A 107 3.89 0.55 -9.21
N SER A 108 3.36 -0.47 -8.53
CA SER A 108 2.18 -0.30 -7.67
C SER A 108 2.57 0.53 -6.45
N PRO A 109 1.97 1.71 -6.23
CA PRO A 109 2.29 2.52 -5.06
C PRO A 109 1.58 2.04 -3.78
N VAL A 110 0.66 1.07 -3.92
CA VAL A 110 -0.12 0.49 -2.82
C VAL A 110 0.27 -0.96 -2.59
N ALA A 111 0.29 -1.37 -1.32
CA ALA A 111 0.38 -2.76 -0.92
C ALA A 111 -0.95 -3.45 -1.20
N THR A 112 -2.04 -2.86 -0.70
CA THR A 112 -3.41 -3.24 -1.05
C THR A 112 -4.29 -2.00 -1.17
N ALA A 113 -5.16 -2.01 -2.17
CA ALA A 113 -6.26 -1.07 -2.30
C ALA A 113 -7.52 -1.90 -2.53
N SER A 114 -8.43 -1.85 -1.57
CA SER A 114 -9.67 -2.61 -1.63
C SER A 114 -10.83 -1.80 -1.08
N TYR A 115 -12.04 -2.25 -1.35
CA TYR A 115 -13.23 -1.70 -0.75
C TYR A 115 -14.19 -2.82 -0.37
N ARG A 116 -15.07 -2.50 0.57
CA ARG A 116 -16.26 -3.30 0.85
C ARG A 116 -17.44 -2.37 1.06
N MET A 117 -18.64 -2.85 0.78
CA MET A 117 -19.85 -2.11 1.13
C MET A 117 -20.11 -2.19 2.64
N LEU A 118 -20.70 -1.14 3.21
CA LEU A 118 -21.13 -1.13 4.61
C LEU A 118 -22.12 -2.29 4.84
N PRO A 119 -21.83 -3.22 5.77
CA PRO A 119 -22.79 -4.24 6.17
C PRO A 119 -24.00 -3.59 6.83
N GLU A 120 -25.17 -4.13 6.54
CA GLU A 120 -26.45 -3.69 7.10
C GLU A 120 -27.12 -4.91 7.72
N VAL A 121 -27.48 -4.81 9.00
CA VAL A 121 -28.22 -5.83 9.71
C VAL A 121 -29.67 -5.37 9.81
N VAL A 122 -30.58 -6.09 9.16
CA VAL A 122 -32.01 -5.78 9.18
C VAL A 122 -32.72 -6.76 10.10
N PHE A 123 -33.31 -6.26 11.18
CA PHE A 123 -34.20 -7.04 12.03
C PHE A 123 -35.61 -7.05 11.40
N ARG A 124 -36.05 -8.24 10.99
CA ARG A 124 -37.40 -8.47 10.44
C ARG A 124 -38.43 -8.66 11.54
N LYS A 125 -38.01 -9.17 12.69
CA LYS A 125 -38.79 -9.37 13.91
C LYS A 125 -37.96 -8.91 15.11
N PRO A 126 -38.58 -8.47 16.22
CA PRO A 126 -37.86 -8.20 17.46
C PRO A 126 -37.11 -9.46 17.93
N VAL A 127 -35.86 -9.29 18.35
CA VAL A 127 -35.05 -10.32 18.99
C VAL A 127 -34.86 -9.91 20.44
N GLU A 128 -35.40 -10.67 21.38
CA GLU A 128 -35.56 -10.26 22.78
C GLU A 128 -35.07 -11.34 23.76
N GLY A 129 -34.77 -10.93 25.00
CA GLY A 129 -34.41 -11.83 26.10
C GLY A 129 -33.21 -12.74 25.79
N GLN A 130 -33.32 -14.03 26.12
CA GLN A 130 -32.24 -15.01 25.89
C GLN A 130 -31.79 -15.10 24.43
N MET A 131 -32.71 -14.86 23.47
CA MET A 131 -32.34 -14.86 22.06
C MET A 131 -31.43 -13.67 21.73
N ALA A 132 -31.66 -12.50 22.34
CA ALA A 132 -30.78 -11.34 22.19
C ALA A 132 -29.38 -11.61 22.78
N GLU A 133 -29.30 -12.20 23.97
CA GLU A 133 -28.03 -12.59 24.60
C GLU A 133 -27.24 -13.58 23.73
N GLN A 134 -27.91 -14.60 23.18
CA GLN A 134 -27.31 -15.55 22.25
C GLN A 134 -26.79 -14.87 20.98
N LEU A 135 -27.55 -13.92 20.40
CA LEU A 135 -27.13 -13.20 19.20
C LEU A 135 -25.87 -12.37 19.44
N VAL A 136 -25.80 -11.68 20.58
CA VAL A 136 -24.61 -10.91 20.98
C VAL A 136 -23.41 -11.84 21.15
N ALA A 137 -23.57 -12.94 21.87
CA ALA A 137 -22.51 -13.92 22.10
C ALA A 137 -22.01 -14.58 20.79
N LYS A 138 -22.87 -14.75 19.78
CA LYS A 138 -22.50 -15.34 18.48
C LYS A 138 -21.57 -14.47 17.64
N CYS A 139 -21.53 -13.16 17.87
CA CYS A 139 -20.77 -12.25 17.01
C CYS A 139 -19.43 -11.86 17.64
N PRO A 140 -18.29 -12.43 17.17
CA PRO A 140 -16.98 -12.11 17.75
C PRO A 140 -16.54 -10.65 17.48
N MET A 141 -17.19 -9.97 16.53
CA MET A 141 -16.92 -8.58 16.18
C MET A 141 -17.74 -7.58 17.00
N ASN A 142 -18.49 -8.06 18.00
CA ASN A 142 -19.38 -7.26 18.85
C ASN A 142 -20.29 -6.35 18.03
N VAL A 143 -20.87 -6.86 16.93
CA VAL A 143 -21.75 -6.05 16.06
C VAL A 143 -23.04 -5.67 16.78
N PHE A 144 -23.53 -6.61 17.59
CA PHE A 144 -24.79 -6.52 18.31
C PHE A 144 -24.60 -5.95 19.71
N ASP A 145 -25.67 -5.38 20.26
CA ASP A 145 -25.78 -4.91 21.63
C ASP A 145 -27.19 -5.19 22.18
N ILE A 146 -27.36 -5.06 23.50
CA ILE A 146 -28.68 -5.17 24.14
C ILE A 146 -29.11 -3.78 24.60
N GLU A 147 -30.27 -3.35 24.13
CA GLU A 147 -30.91 -2.10 24.52
C GLU A 147 -32.17 -2.40 25.34
N ASP A 148 -32.34 -1.66 26.45
CA ASP A 148 -33.57 -1.64 27.24
C ASP A 148 -34.46 -0.50 26.74
N MET A 149 -35.67 -0.84 26.28
CA MET A 149 -36.63 0.11 25.71
C MET A 149 -37.51 0.79 26.77
N GLY A 150 -37.26 0.58 28.07
CA GLY A 150 -37.93 1.24 29.18
C GLY A 150 -39.19 0.53 29.69
N ASP A 151 -39.61 -0.54 29.02
CA ASP A 151 -40.64 -1.49 29.47
C ASP A 151 -40.04 -2.73 30.16
N GLY A 152 -38.71 -2.74 30.35
CA GLY A 152 -37.96 -3.89 30.85
C GLY A 152 -37.70 -4.97 29.79
N ILE A 153 -38.09 -4.73 28.53
CA ILE A 153 -37.84 -5.65 27.42
C ILE A 153 -36.47 -5.36 26.82
N GLN A 154 -35.55 -6.28 27.05
CA GLN A 154 -34.22 -6.27 26.46
C GLN A 154 -34.27 -6.73 25.00
N ARG A 155 -33.88 -5.83 24.08
CA ARG A 155 -33.87 -6.08 22.63
C ARG A 155 -32.47 -6.01 22.05
N ALA A 156 -32.19 -6.87 21.07
CA ALA A 156 -30.95 -6.77 20.32
C ALA A 156 -30.97 -5.60 19.33
N SER A 157 -29.91 -4.81 19.32
CA SER A 157 -29.61 -3.80 18.30
C SER A 157 -28.28 -4.11 17.61
N ALA A 158 -27.95 -3.41 16.52
CA ALA A 158 -26.72 -3.61 15.76
C ALA A 158 -25.93 -2.29 15.55
N PRO A 159 -25.54 -1.58 16.61
CA PRO A 159 -24.94 -0.25 16.52
C PRO A 159 -23.57 -0.25 15.84
N ARG A 160 -22.89 -1.41 15.81
CA ARG A 160 -21.52 -1.58 15.30
C ARG A 160 -21.49 -2.34 13.97
N ALA A 161 -22.48 -2.12 13.11
CA ALA A 161 -22.60 -2.78 11.80
C ALA A 161 -21.34 -2.66 10.92
N ARG A 162 -20.57 -1.57 11.04
CA ARG A 162 -19.29 -1.38 10.32
C ARG A 162 -18.26 -2.46 10.66
N ASN A 163 -18.27 -3.00 11.88
CA ASN A 163 -17.33 -4.03 12.33
C ASN A 163 -17.67 -5.43 11.80
N CYS A 164 -18.87 -5.61 11.25
CA CYS A 164 -19.29 -6.90 10.73
C CYS A 164 -18.38 -7.35 9.58
N THR A 165 -17.77 -8.52 9.73
CA THR A 165 -16.97 -9.20 8.70
C THR A 165 -17.84 -10.00 7.72
N VAL A 166 -19.16 -10.02 7.94
CA VAL A 166 -20.13 -10.81 7.16
C VAL A 166 -19.79 -12.30 7.19
N CYS A 167 -19.41 -12.82 8.36
CA CYS A 167 -19.15 -14.25 8.58
C CYS A 167 -20.41 -15.13 8.46
N ARG A 168 -21.61 -14.52 8.55
CA ARG A 168 -22.94 -15.16 8.49
C ARG A 168 -23.30 -16.07 9.66
N GLU A 169 -22.53 -16.07 10.74
CA GLU A 169 -22.82 -16.92 11.91
C GLU A 169 -24.16 -16.59 12.57
N CYS A 170 -24.55 -15.30 12.61
CA CYS A 170 -25.83 -14.85 13.16
C CYS A 170 -27.08 -15.31 12.39
N ILE A 171 -26.93 -15.91 11.21
CA ILE A 171 -28.02 -16.46 10.39
C ILE A 171 -27.78 -17.93 10.00
N ARG A 172 -26.79 -18.57 10.61
CA ARG A 172 -26.34 -19.92 10.23
C ARG A 172 -27.32 -20.99 10.66
N GLU A 173 -27.81 -20.90 11.90
CA GLU A 173 -28.80 -21.81 12.45
C GLU A 173 -30.20 -21.52 11.87
N GLU A 174 -30.99 -22.58 11.70
CA GLU A 174 -32.38 -22.46 11.29
C GLU A 174 -33.19 -21.58 12.27
N GLY A 175 -34.21 -20.91 11.76
CA GLY A 175 -35.02 -19.94 12.51
C GLY A 175 -34.46 -18.51 12.50
N TRP A 176 -33.14 -18.30 12.51
CA TRP A 176 -32.56 -16.94 12.53
C TRP A 176 -32.85 -16.11 11.28
N GLY A 177 -33.01 -16.75 10.12
CA GLY A 177 -33.31 -16.08 8.85
C GLY A 177 -34.66 -15.32 8.83
N ASP A 178 -35.59 -15.69 9.72
CA ASP A 178 -36.88 -15.01 9.88
C ASP A 178 -36.77 -13.75 10.75
N TYR A 179 -35.74 -13.66 11.59
CA TYR A 179 -35.51 -12.54 12.50
C TYR A 179 -34.49 -11.56 11.94
N ILE A 180 -33.45 -12.06 11.27
CA ILE A 180 -32.30 -11.27 10.86
C ILE A 180 -32.02 -11.48 9.38
N GLN A 181 -31.85 -10.38 8.67
CA GLN A 181 -31.35 -10.38 7.30
C GLN A 181 -30.07 -9.55 7.20
N LEU A 182 -28.99 -10.20 6.77
CA LEU A 182 -27.74 -9.51 6.44
C LEU A 182 -27.82 -8.94 5.01
N ARG A 183 -27.62 -7.64 4.90
CA ARG A 183 -27.58 -6.87 3.65
C ARG A 183 -26.28 -6.07 3.54
N ARG A 184 -26.13 -5.36 2.43
CA ARG A 184 -25.05 -4.40 2.20
C ARG A 184 -25.66 -3.14 1.60
N LYS A 185 -25.29 -1.99 2.14
CA LYS A 185 -25.74 -0.69 1.64
C LYS A 185 -24.98 -0.36 0.34
N ARG A 186 -25.69 -0.37 -0.80
CA ARG A 186 -25.09 -0.33 -2.16
C ARG A 186 -24.37 0.98 -2.49
N ASP A 187 -24.78 2.07 -1.87
CA ASP A 187 -24.26 3.43 -2.04
C ASP A 187 -23.21 3.82 -0.98
N HIS A 188 -22.84 2.91 -0.08
CA HIS A 188 -21.85 3.17 0.98
C HIS A 188 -20.65 2.24 0.86
N PHE A 189 -19.54 2.80 0.41
CA PHE A 189 -18.26 2.11 0.27
C PHE A 189 -17.30 2.46 1.41
N ILE A 190 -16.65 1.44 1.97
CA ILE A 190 -15.55 1.58 2.92
C ILE A 190 -14.28 1.16 2.19
N PHE A 191 -13.47 2.15 1.83
CA PHE A 191 -12.16 1.93 1.20
C PHE A 191 -11.09 1.67 2.27
N SER A 192 -10.17 0.75 1.96
CA SER A 192 -8.90 0.57 2.66
C SER A 192 -7.77 0.71 1.64
N VAL A 193 -6.86 1.66 1.88
CA VAL A 193 -5.73 1.94 0.99
C VAL A 193 -4.46 1.94 1.83
N GLU A 194 -3.63 0.94 1.62
CA GLU A 194 -2.34 0.79 2.30
C GLU A 194 -1.23 1.19 1.33
N SER A 195 -0.54 2.28 1.63
CA SER A 195 0.60 2.74 0.83
C SER A 195 1.84 1.89 1.10
N THR A 196 2.66 1.72 0.08
CA THR A 196 4.03 1.19 0.21
C THR A 196 5.02 2.19 0.81
N GLY A 197 4.58 3.40 1.17
CA GLY A 197 5.38 4.45 1.78
C GLY A 197 6.00 5.44 0.80
N ALA A 198 5.87 5.23 -0.52
CA ALA A 198 6.32 6.19 -1.53
C ALA A 198 5.55 7.52 -1.48
N LEU A 199 4.23 7.46 -1.24
CA LEU A 199 3.36 8.62 -1.06
C LEU A 199 2.29 8.35 0.01
N PRO A 200 1.77 9.36 0.73
CA PRO A 200 0.67 9.16 1.66
C PRO A 200 -0.60 8.62 0.98
N PRO A 201 -1.38 7.72 1.62
CA PRO A 201 -2.61 7.15 1.04
C PRO A 201 -3.64 8.19 0.57
N SER A 202 -3.76 9.32 1.28
CA SER A 202 -4.67 10.42 0.90
C SER A 202 -4.31 11.06 -0.43
N VAL A 203 -3.01 11.23 -0.68
CA VAL A 203 -2.49 11.73 -1.96
C VAL A 203 -2.73 10.69 -3.06
N LEU A 204 -2.48 9.40 -2.80
CA LEU A 204 -2.70 8.33 -3.77
C LEU A 204 -4.15 8.26 -4.26
N PHE A 205 -5.12 8.35 -3.35
CA PHE A 205 -6.54 8.36 -3.72
C PHE A 205 -6.89 9.59 -4.56
N THR A 206 -6.39 10.76 -4.17
CA THR A 206 -6.62 12.03 -4.90
C THR A 206 -6.04 11.97 -6.32
N GLU A 207 -4.82 11.47 -6.48
CA GLU A 207 -4.18 11.29 -7.79
C GLU A 207 -4.93 10.26 -8.66
N ALA A 208 -5.46 9.19 -8.06
CA ALA A 208 -6.28 8.22 -8.79
C ALA A 208 -7.54 8.85 -9.39
N VAL A 209 -8.22 9.73 -8.64
CA VAL A 209 -9.40 10.47 -9.14
C VAL A 209 -9.01 11.43 -10.26
N LYS A 210 -7.92 12.19 -10.12
CA LYS A 210 -7.41 13.07 -11.18
C LYS A 210 -7.07 12.31 -12.46
N ILE A 211 -6.50 11.11 -12.34
CA ILE A 211 -6.20 10.24 -13.50
C ILE A 211 -7.49 9.82 -14.19
N LEU A 212 -8.54 9.46 -13.44
CA LEU A 212 -9.84 9.11 -14.00
C LEU A 212 -10.49 10.30 -14.71
N GLU A 213 -10.49 11.46 -14.07
CA GLU A 213 -10.96 12.73 -14.66
C GLU A 213 -10.21 13.05 -15.96
N GLY A 214 -8.88 12.99 -15.95
CA GLY A 214 -8.07 13.24 -17.14
C GLY A 214 -8.28 12.22 -18.26
N LYS A 215 -8.72 10.99 -17.95
CA LYS A 215 -9.16 10.02 -18.98
C LYS A 215 -10.51 10.43 -19.58
N ALA A 216 -11.48 10.80 -18.75
CA ALA A 216 -12.79 11.23 -19.21
C ALA A 216 -12.71 12.49 -20.08
N ARG A 217 -11.95 13.51 -19.64
CA ARG A 217 -11.70 14.74 -20.41
C ARG A 217 -11.08 14.45 -21.78
N ARG A 218 -10.07 13.56 -21.84
CA ARG A 218 -9.46 13.16 -23.12
C ARG A 218 -10.47 12.54 -24.06
N LEU A 219 -11.30 11.62 -23.57
CA LEU A 219 -12.35 11.00 -24.41
C LEU A 219 -13.35 12.03 -24.93
N ALA A 220 -13.77 12.98 -24.10
CA ALA A 220 -14.65 14.07 -24.54
C ALA A 220 -13.99 14.91 -25.64
N THR A 221 -12.75 15.35 -25.45
CA THR A 221 -12.03 16.15 -26.45
C THR A 221 -11.84 15.44 -27.78
N GLU A 222 -11.53 14.14 -27.78
CA GLU A 222 -11.42 13.38 -29.03
C GLU A 222 -12.79 13.15 -29.69
N THR A 223 -13.87 13.12 -28.91
CA THR A 223 -15.23 13.02 -29.45
C THR A 223 -15.68 14.34 -30.09
N ASP A 224 -15.34 15.49 -29.49
CA ASP A 224 -15.66 16.82 -30.05
C ASP A 224 -14.88 17.12 -31.34
N ARG A 225 -13.80 16.37 -31.62
CA ARG A 225 -12.99 16.50 -32.84
C ARG A 225 -13.50 15.66 -34.01
N LEU A 226 -14.43 14.73 -33.76
CA LEU A 226 -15.08 13.89 -34.77
C LEU A 226 -16.31 14.58 -35.35
#